data_AF-A0A838MWB0-F1
#
_entry.id   AF-A0A838MWB0-F1
#
_cell.length_a   1.000
_cell.length_b   1.000
_cell.length_c   1.000
_cell.angle_alpha   90.00
_cell.angle_beta   90.00
_cell.angle_gamma   90.00
#
_symmetry.space_group_name_H-M   'P 1'
#
loop_
_entity.id
_entity.type
_entity.pdbx_description
1 polymer ?
#
loop_
_entity_poly.entity_id
_entity_poly.type
_entity_poly.pdbx_seq_one_letter_code
_entity_poly.pdbx_strand_id
1 'polypeptide(L)'
;MNKHLVFVYGTLRRGGLRAMPMIFPAATFIDTATVQGRLYDFGTYPGLLLDESNSSVVGEVYEVDDETLNKLDAIEADSHYWRKQVELSVGGRRQIGWVYVYNPQFYSRLILIESGDWIEYAKTKTDWPPDTWPDET
;
A
#
# COMPACT_ATOMS: atom_id res chain seq x y z
N MET A 1 -17.65 13.93 -10.41
CA MET A 1 -16.58 12.94 -10.16
C MET A 1 -16.76 12.43 -8.76
N ASN A 2 -16.80 11.11 -8.61
CA ASN A 2 -16.85 10.52 -7.28
C ASN A 2 -15.44 10.50 -6.69
N LYS A 3 -15.38 10.55 -5.36
CA LYS A 3 -14.14 10.48 -4.60
C LYS A 3 -14.06 9.13 -3.91
N HIS A 4 -12.89 8.51 -3.98
CA HIS A 4 -12.63 7.19 -3.41
C HIS A 4 -11.43 7.28 -2.48
N LEU A 5 -11.53 6.66 -1.31
CA LEU A 5 -10.38 6.45 -0.44
C LEU A 5 -9.66 5.18 -0.90
N VAL A 6 -8.36 5.30 -1.15
CA VAL A 6 -7.47 4.18 -1.50
C VAL A 6 -6.38 4.08 -0.47
N PHE A 7 -6.25 2.90 0.13
CA PHE A 7 -5.19 2.54 1.06
C PHE A 7 -4.03 1.89 0.32
N VAL A 8 -2.84 2.45 0.49
CA VAL A 8 -1.59 1.93 -0.06
C VAL A 8 -0.62 1.57 1.08
N TYR A 9 -0.03 0.39 0.99
CA TYR A 9 0.81 -0.19 2.06
C TYR A 9 2.24 -0.54 1.61
N GLY A 10 2.57 -0.30 0.34
CA GLY A 10 3.83 -0.73 -0.26
C GLY A 10 4.56 0.35 -1.04
N THR A 11 5.04 0.01 -2.23
CA THR A 11 5.86 0.88 -3.10
C THR A 11 5.15 2.15 -3.57
N LEU A 12 3.82 2.19 -3.48
CA LEU A 12 2.98 3.36 -3.76
C LEU A 12 2.93 4.38 -2.60
N ARG A 13 3.39 4.02 -1.40
CA ARG A 13 3.54 4.98 -0.29
C ARG A 13 4.65 5.97 -0.59
N ARG A 14 4.60 7.15 0.04
CA ARG A 14 5.78 8.03 0.15
C ARG A 14 6.93 7.25 0.78
N GLY A 15 8.15 7.41 0.26
CA GLY A 15 9.27 6.52 0.59
C GLY A 15 9.49 5.41 -0.43
N GLY A 16 8.48 5.07 -1.23
CA GLY A 16 8.53 4.02 -2.23
C GLY A 16 8.92 4.49 -3.63
N LEU A 17 9.41 3.55 -4.44
CA LEU A 17 9.83 3.76 -5.84
C LEU A 17 8.70 4.25 -6.78
N ARG A 18 7.43 4.10 -6.36
CA ARG A 18 6.24 4.42 -7.15
C ARG A 18 5.27 5.30 -6.37
N ALA A 19 5.78 6.18 -5.53
CA ALA A 19 4.96 7.00 -4.63
C ALA A 19 3.78 7.65 -5.36
N MET A 20 2.56 7.53 -4.79
CA MET A 20 1.32 8.01 -5.40
C MET A 20 1.39 9.47 -5.90
N PRO A 21 1.96 10.44 -5.15
CA PRO A 21 2.06 11.82 -5.63
C PRO A 21 2.88 11.98 -6.92
N MET A 22 3.82 11.07 -7.21
CA MET A 22 4.65 11.11 -8.42
C MET A 22 3.90 10.62 -9.66
N ILE A 23 3.01 9.63 -9.47
CA ILE A 23 2.31 8.96 -10.58
C ILE A 23 0.92 9.59 -10.80
N PHE A 24 0.29 10.05 -9.73
CA PHE A 24 -1.08 10.56 -9.71
C PHE A 24 -1.13 11.92 -9.00
N PRO A 25 -0.86 13.03 -9.71
CA PRO A 25 -0.92 14.37 -9.13
C PRO A 25 -2.29 14.76 -8.58
N ALA A 26 -3.35 14.12 -9.07
CA ALA A 26 -4.72 14.31 -8.60
C ALA A 26 -5.03 13.58 -7.28
N ALA A 27 -4.16 12.66 -6.85
CA ALA A 27 -4.32 11.94 -5.59
C ALA A 27 -3.97 12.85 -4.41
N THR A 28 -4.91 13.00 -3.49
CA THR A 28 -4.72 13.84 -2.30
C THR A 28 -4.42 12.97 -1.10
N PHE A 29 -3.27 13.16 -0.46
CA PHE A 29 -2.94 12.49 0.79
C PHE A 29 -3.93 12.92 1.88
N ILE A 30 -4.53 11.95 2.57
CA ILE A 30 -5.49 12.17 3.66
C ILE A 30 -4.81 12.01 5.01
N ASP A 31 -4.33 10.80 5.31
CA ASP A 31 -3.61 10.49 6.54
C ASP A 31 -2.88 9.15 6.41
N THR A 32 -2.02 8.87 7.39
CA THR A 32 -1.58 7.52 7.70
C THR A 32 -2.76 6.67 8.20
N ALA A 33 -2.70 5.38 7.91
CA ALA A 33 -3.75 4.46 8.32
C ALA A 33 -3.21 3.06 8.59
N THR A 34 -4.04 2.26 9.26
CA THR A 34 -3.79 0.83 9.43
C THR A 34 -5.00 -0.01 9.01
N VAL A 35 -4.71 -1.25 8.63
CA VAL A 35 -5.69 -2.30 8.37
C VAL A 35 -5.27 -3.58 9.08
N GLN A 36 -6.23 -4.37 9.56
CA GLN A 36 -5.92 -5.67 10.16
C GLN A 36 -5.51 -6.69 9.10
N GLY A 37 -4.41 -7.38 9.35
CA GLY A 37 -3.84 -8.34 8.43
C GLY A 37 -2.35 -8.52 8.60
N ARG A 38 -1.77 -9.33 7.72
CA ARG A 38 -0.34 -9.63 7.68
C ARG A 38 0.28 -9.15 6.38
N LEU A 39 1.50 -8.64 6.49
CA LEU A 39 2.27 -8.14 5.36
C LEU A 39 3.39 -9.12 5.02
N TYR A 40 3.54 -9.44 3.74
CA TYR A 40 4.55 -10.40 3.28
C TYR A 40 5.46 -9.80 2.23
N ASP A 41 6.70 -10.26 2.21
CA ASP A 41 7.70 -9.86 1.24
C ASP A 41 7.61 -10.71 -0.05
N PHE A 42 7.32 -10.07 -1.19
CA PHE A 42 7.39 -10.68 -2.53
C PHE A 42 8.70 -10.34 -3.27
N GLY A 43 9.71 -9.83 -2.56
CA GLY A 43 10.99 -9.42 -3.11
C GLY A 43 11.03 -7.91 -3.36
N THR A 44 10.40 -7.45 -4.44
CA THR A 44 10.43 -6.03 -4.85
C THR A 44 9.22 -5.23 -4.37
N TYR A 45 8.17 -5.89 -3.93
CA TYR A 45 6.94 -5.29 -3.40
C TYR A 45 6.37 -6.14 -2.27
N PRO A 46 5.52 -5.58 -1.40
CA PRO A 46 4.81 -6.36 -0.39
C PRO A 46 3.48 -6.89 -0.92
N GLY A 47 2.96 -7.92 -0.27
CA GLY A 47 1.56 -8.35 -0.43
C GLY A 47 0.83 -8.38 0.91
N LEU A 48 -0.41 -7.85 0.91
CA LEU A 48 -1.29 -7.82 2.06
C LEU A 48 -2.23 -9.03 2.07
N LEU A 49 -2.18 -9.80 3.16
CA LEU A 49 -3.16 -10.81 3.50
C LEU A 49 -4.11 -10.26 4.57
N LEU A 50 -5.38 -10.07 4.22
CA LEU A 50 -6.41 -9.70 5.18
C LEU A 50 -6.84 -10.91 6.00
N ASP A 51 -6.79 -10.81 7.32
CA ASP A 51 -7.25 -11.83 8.26
C ASP A 51 -7.62 -11.21 9.62
N GLU A 52 -8.12 -12.06 10.52
CA GLU A 52 -8.49 -11.69 11.89
C GLU A 52 -7.30 -11.81 12.87
N SER A 53 -6.07 -11.69 12.39
CA SER A 53 -4.92 -11.67 13.29
C SER A 53 -4.89 -10.38 14.12
N ASN A 54 -4.15 -10.41 15.23
CA ASN A 54 -3.86 -9.21 16.03
C ASN A 54 -2.76 -8.33 15.39
N SER A 55 -2.40 -8.59 14.13
CA SER A 55 -1.38 -7.82 13.40
C SER A 55 -2.05 -6.74 12.56
N SER A 56 -1.39 -5.58 12.47
CA SER A 56 -1.85 -4.47 11.64
C SER A 56 -0.80 -4.11 10.61
N VAL A 57 -1.26 -3.78 9.40
CA VAL A 57 -0.41 -3.28 8.32
C VAL A 57 -0.50 -1.77 8.26
N VAL A 58 0.66 -1.11 8.20
CA VAL A 58 0.81 0.34 8.14
C VAL A 58 0.80 0.80 6.69
N GLY A 59 0.03 1.86 6.43
CA GLY A 59 -0.03 2.47 5.13
C GLY A 59 -0.48 3.91 5.15
N GLU A 60 -0.83 4.39 3.96
CA GLU A 60 -1.31 5.75 3.71
C GLU A 60 -2.65 5.68 2.99
N VAL A 61 -3.53 6.64 3.26
CA VAL A 61 -4.79 6.80 2.53
C VAL A 61 -4.72 8.02 1.65
N TYR A 62 -5.13 7.83 0.41
CA TYR A 62 -5.28 8.87 -0.59
C TYR A 62 -6.73 8.96 -1.03
N GLU A 63 -7.21 10.18 -1.22
CA GLU A 63 -8.43 10.43 -1.97
C GLU A 63 -8.09 10.52 -3.46
N VAL A 64 -8.79 9.74 -4.28
CA VAL A 64 -8.63 9.71 -5.73
C VAL A 64 -9.97 9.86 -6.44
N ASP A 65 -9.94 10.29 -7.70
CA ASP A 65 -11.11 10.29 -8.57
C ASP A 65 -11.28 8.95 -9.32
N ASP A 66 -12.39 8.83 -10.05
CA ASP A 66 -12.72 7.64 -10.84
C ASP A 66 -11.63 7.32 -11.89
N GLU A 67 -11.03 8.34 -12.50
CA GLU A 67 -9.98 8.16 -13.52
C GLU A 67 -8.71 7.55 -12.91
N THR A 68 -8.27 8.08 -11.77
CA THR A 68 -7.11 7.61 -11.04
C THR A 68 -7.35 6.19 -10.51
N LEU A 69 -8.55 5.90 -9.98
CA LEU A 69 -8.91 4.56 -9.53
C LEU A 69 -8.83 3.54 -10.68
N ASN A 70 -9.32 3.88 -11.88
CA ASN A 70 -9.23 3.01 -13.05
C ASN A 70 -7.77 2.79 -13.51
N LYS A 71 -6.91 3.79 -13.40
CA LYS A 71 -5.48 3.65 -13.71
C LYS A 71 -4.77 2.74 -12.71
N LEU A 72 -5.10 2.86 -11.41
CA LEU A 72 -4.61 1.94 -10.39
C LEU A 72 -5.06 0.50 -10.69
N ASP A 73 -6.34 0.31 -11.04
CA ASP A 73 -6.86 -1.00 -11.42
C ASP A 73 -6.07 -1.59 -12.61
N ALA A 74 -5.69 -0.78 -13.60
CA ALA A 74 -4.90 -1.24 -14.74
C ALA A 74 -3.46 -1.64 -14.37
N ILE A 75 -2.79 -0.88 -13.49
CA ILE A 75 -1.42 -1.19 -13.03
C ILE A 75 -1.39 -2.51 -12.23
N GLU A 76 -2.40 -2.70 -11.39
CA GLU A 76 -2.45 -3.81 -10.43
C GLU A 76 -3.00 -5.11 -11.05
N ALA A 77 -3.83 -5.01 -12.10
CA ALA A 77 -4.36 -6.16 -12.83
C ALA A 77 -3.27 -7.04 -13.44
N ASP A 78 -2.18 -6.46 -13.95
CA ASP A 78 -1.03 -7.19 -14.48
C ASP A 78 -0.27 -7.96 -13.39
N SER A 79 -0.49 -7.61 -12.12
CA SER A 79 0.23 -8.12 -10.96
C SER A 79 -0.63 -9.02 -10.07
N HIS A 80 -1.74 -9.59 -10.56
CA HIS A 80 -2.63 -10.49 -9.80
C HIS A 80 -3.23 -9.89 -8.51
N TYR A 81 -3.26 -8.57 -8.40
CA TYR A 81 -3.95 -7.88 -7.32
C TYR A 81 -5.39 -7.58 -7.73
N TRP A 82 -6.31 -7.62 -6.77
CA TRP A 82 -7.66 -7.09 -6.95
C TRP A 82 -8.04 -6.14 -5.82
N ARG A 83 -8.87 -5.15 -6.15
CA ARG A 83 -9.37 -4.22 -5.15
C ARG A 83 -10.43 -4.86 -4.26
N LYS A 84 -10.39 -4.56 -2.97
CA LYS A 84 -11.39 -4.94 -1.97
C LYS A 84 -11.70 -3.75 -1.08
N GLN A 85 -12.96 -3.58 -0.68
CA GLN A 85 -13.30 -2.62 0.37
C GLN A 85 -13.01 -3.21 1.73
N VAL A 86 -12.35 -2.42 2.57
CA VAL A 86 -11.99 -2.79 3.94
C VAL A 86 -12.27 -1.62 4.88
N GLU A 87 -12.44 -1.93 6.16
CA GLU A 87 -12.41 -0.94 7.23
C GLU A 87 -10.96 -0.59 7.54
N LEU A 88 -10.65 0.71 7.47
CA LEU A 88 -9.35 1.31 7.73
C LEU A 88 -9.43 2.13 9.00
N SER A 89 -8.39 2.09 9.82
CA SER A 89 -8.19 3.05 10.91
C SER A 89 -7.34 4.20 10.39
N VAL A 90 -7.97 5.33 10.06
CA VAL A 90 -7.36 6.51 9.45
C VAL A 90 -7.39 7.66 10.46
N GLY A 91 -6.23 8.14 10.90
CA GLY A 91 -6.16 9.20 11.93
C GLY A 91 -6.96 8.87 13.20
N GLY A 92 -7.05 7.59 13.57
CA GLY A 92 -7.84 7.09 14.71
C GLY A 92 -9.35 6.96 14.47
N ARG A 93 -9.82 7.14 13.23
CA ARG A 93 -11.24 6.98 12.85
C ARG A 93 -11.40 5.81 11.89
N ARG A 94 -12.52 5.09 12.00
CA ARG A 94 -12.88 4.01 11.07
C ARG A 94 -13.47 4.58 9.80
N GLN A 95 -12.91 4.22 8.64
CA GLN A 95 -13.39 4.61 7.33
C GLN A 95 -13.36 3.41 6.37
N ILE A 96 -14.26 3.38 5.39
CA ILE A 96 -14.22 2.36 4.33
C ILE A 96 -13.38 2.89 3.17
N GLY A 97 -12.42 2.09 2.73
CA GLY A 97 -11.59 2.41 1.57
C GLY A 97 -11.26 1.17 0.75
N TRP A 98 -10.75 1.41 -0.46
CA TRP A 98 -10.24 0.38 -1.34
C TRP A 98 -8.80 0.02 -0.97
N VAL A 99 -8.49 -1.27 -1.05
CA VAL A 99 -7.12 -1.79 -0.95
C VAL A 99 -6.90 -2.86 -2.02
N TYR A 100 -5.70 -2.94 -2.56
CA TYR A 100 -5.30 -3.99 -3.49
C TYR A 100 -4.71 -5.17 -2.72
N VAL A 101 -5.30 -6.36 -2.84
CA VAL A 101 -4.85 -7.58 -2.16
C VAL A 101 -4.39 -8.62 -3.17
N TYR A 102 -3.32 -9.35 -2.83
CA TYR A 102 -2.79 -10.43 -3.67
C TYR A 102 -3.50 -11.75 -3.37
N ASN A 103 -3.45 -12.68 -4.32
CA ASN A 103 -4.05 -14.00 -4.16
C ASN A 103 -3.45 -14.79 -2.97
N PRO A 104 -4.26 -15.17 -1.96
CA PRO A 104 -3.81 -15.84 -0.73
C PRO A 104 -3.06 -17.17 -0.98
N GLN A 105 -3.25 -17.79 -2.14
CA GLN A 105 -2.63 -19.08 -2.49
C GLN A 105 -1.11 -19.00 -2.65
N PHE A 106 -0.55 -17.81 -2.91
CA PHE A 106 0.89 -17.63 -3.13
C PHE A 106 1.69 -17.28 -1.87
N TYR A 107 1.05 -17.14 -0.72
CA TYR A 107 1.69 -16.69 0.52
C TYR A 107 2.42 -17.80 1.29
N SER A 108 2.23 -19.07 0.92
CA SER A 108 2.71 -20.24 1.68
C SER A 108 4.23 -20.38 1.81
N ARG A 109 5.02 -19.50 1.18
CA ARG A 109 6.50 -19.53 1.21
C ARG A 109 7.16 -18.16 1.42
N LEU A 110 6.39 -17.15 1.81
CA LEU A 110 6.87 -15.78 1.88
C LEU A 110 7.28 -15.38 3.29
N ILE A 111 8.24 -14.46 3.37
CA ILE A 111 8.73 -13.90 4.63
C ILE A 111 7.66 -12.96 5.18
N LEU A 112 7.23 -13.22 6.41
CA LEU A 112 6.34 -12.33 7.15
C LEU A 112 7.11 -11.09 7.60
N ILE A 113 6.54 -9.92 7.33
CA ILE A 113 7.05 -8.64 7.81
C ILE A 113 6.33 -8.35 9.13
N GLU A 114 6.95 -8.73 10.25
CA GLU A 114 6.38 -8.62 11.61
C GLU A 114 5.99 -7.18 11.98
N SER A 115 6.69 -6.17 11.47
CA SER A 115 6.36 -4.76 11.73
C SER A 115 5.08 -4.30 11.04
N GLY A 116 4.63 -5.01 10.00
CA GLY A 116 3.53 -4.56 9.15
C GLY A 116 3.83 -3.29 8.34
N ASP A 117 5.07 -2.79 8.34
CA ASP A 117 5.49 -1.60 7.59
C ASP A 117 6.52 -1.96 6.52
N TRP A 118 6.10 -1.87 5.25
CA TRP A 118 6.97 -2.11 4.10
C TRP A 118 8.13 -1.12 4.01
N ILE A 119 7.91 0.17 4.27
CA ILE A 119 8.94 1.20 4.11
C ILE A 119 10.04 1.02 5.16
N GLU A 120 9.66 0.65 6.39
CA GLU A 120 10.62 0.28 7.43
C GLU A 120 11.42 -0.97 7.03
N TYR A 121 10.74 -2.04 6.63
CA TYR A 121 11.37 -3.29 6.24
C TYR A 121 12.25 -3.16 4.98
N ALA A 122 11.84 -2.35 4.01
CA ALA A 122 12.59 -2.14 2.79
C ALA A 122 13.97 -1.52 3.06
N LYS A 123 14.10 -0.67 4.09
CA LYS A 123 15.41 -0.10 4.51
C LYS A 123 16.38 -1.13 5.05
N THR A 124 15.89 -2.28 5.54
CA THR A 124 16.77 -3.36 6.02
C THR A 124 17.28 -4.22 4.86
N LYS A 125 16.78 -4.03 3.63
CA LYS A 125 17.25 -4.74 2.45
C LYS A 125 18.47 -4.06 1.87
N THR A 126 19.54 -4.84 1.67
CA THR A 126 20.82 -4.39 1.10
C THR A 126 20.70 -3.86 -0.34
N ASP A 127 19.63 -4.21 -1.06
CA ASP A 127 19.36 -3.82 -2.46
C ASP A 127 18.26 -2.75 -2.64
N TRP A 128 17.76 -2.15 -1.55
CA TRP A 128 16.84 -1.00 -1.65
C TRP A 128 17.63 0.27 -1.97
N PRO A 129 17.14 1.19 -2.82
CA PRO A 129 17.92 2.38 -3.18
C PRO A 129 18.34 3.14 -1.91
N PRO A 130 19.60 3.62 -1.85
CA PRO A 130 20.08 4.42 -0.74
C PRO A 130 19.16 5.64 -0.54
N ASP A 131 19.09 6.14 0.70
CA ASP A 131 18.30 7.30 1.17
C ASP A 131 18.68 8.64 0.50
N THR A 132 18.87 8.67 -0.83
CA THR A 132 19.11 9.88 -1.61
C THR A 132 17.86 10.20 -2.43
N TRP A 133 17.06 11.13 -1.90
CA TRP A 133 16.02 11.81 -2.65
C TRP A 133 16.67 12.79 -3.64
N PRO A 134 16.31 12.79 -4.94
CA PRO A 134 16.66 13.89 -5.81
C PRO A 134 15.71 15.04 -5.48
N ASP A 135 16.15 15.96 -4.62
CA ASP A 135 15.88 17.41 -4.72
C ASP A 135 16.37 18.15 -3.45
N GLU A 136 17.67 18.44 -3.43
CA GLU A 136 18.24 19.65 -2.80
C GLU A 136 19.29 20.25 -3.75
N THR A 137 18.85 20.82 -4.88
CA THR A 137 19.58 21.86 -5.62
C THR A 137 18.62 22.85 -6.24
#